data_AF-A0A9P1L0P0-F1
#
_entry.id   AF-A0A9P1L0P0-F1
#
_cell.length_a   1.000
_cell.length_b   1.000
_cell.length_c   1.000
_cell.angle_alpha   90.00
_cell.angle_beta   90.00
_cell.angle_gamma   90.00
#
_symmetry.space_group_name_H-M   'P 1'
#
loop_
_entity.id
_entity.type
_entity.pdbx_description
1 polymer ?
#
loop_
_entity_poly.entity_id
_entity_poly.type
_entity_poly.pdbx_seq_one_letter_code
_entity_poly.pdbx_strand_id
1 'polypeptide(L)'
;MGKKFKENKGFTLIELLVVISIIGILAVIAVPVLFNSIKMSKIAKLEKDVDAIKGAVIQYKIENNKNPTWNKKDPIESKEFLRYIGGISQNSPIGGDYKLYYKSKNTSPGFIKLNKIDDNGNLVTIDEDIIKTGDIYLMIESGDSDLKITKKQLQKLDKDLGKDRVYVSEKSLDDENLILFIKIL
;
A
#
# COMPACT_ATOMS: atom_id res chain seq x y z
N MET A 1 64.69 11.24 38.25
CA MET A 1 63.54 11.48 37.35
C MET A 1 62.61 10.26 37.42
N GLY A 2 61.52 10.32 38.20
CA GLY A 2 60.56 9.21 38.29
C GLY A 2 59.54 9.28 37.15
N LYS A 3 59.52 8.29 36.25
CA LYS A 3 58.48 8.17 35.21
C LYS A 3 57.14 7.83 35.87
N LYS A 4 56.17 8.75 35.84
CA LYS A 4 54.77 8.46 36.17
C LYS A 4 54.18 7.54 35.10
N PHE A 5 53.85 6.30 35.45
CA PHE A 5 53.02 5.45 34.61
C PHE A 5 51.62 6.08 34.55
N LYS A 6 51.15 6.44 33.36
CA LYS A 6 49.75 6.83 33.16
C LYS A 6 48.90 5.59 33.37
N GLU A 7 48.03 5.60 34.38
CA GLU A 7 47.01 4.58 34.57
C GLU A 7 46.02 4.66 33.40
N ASN A 8 46.16 3.73 32.45
CA ASN A 8 45.14 3.53 31.43
C ASN A 8 43.95 2.86 32.11
N LYS A 9 42.94 3.65 32.49
CA LYS A 9 41.66 3.13 33.00
C LYS A 9 40.97 2.36 31.88
N GLY A 10 40.99 1.03 31.96
CA GLY A 10 40.22 0.14 31.08
C GLY A 10 38.76 0.08 31.51
N PHE A 11 37.86 -0.14 30.54
CA PHE A 11 36.45 -0.39 30.81
C PHE A 11 36.29 -1.72 31.56
N THR A 12 35.42 -1.76 32.57
CA THR A 12 35.12 -3.00 33.27
C THR A 12 34.06 -3.81 32.50
N LEU A 13 34.11 -5.14 32.64
CA LEU A 13 33.10 -6.02 32.02
C LEU A 13 31.69 -5.75 32.56
N ILE A 14 31.59 -5.37 33.84
CA ILE A 14 30.30 -5.06 34.47
C ILE A 14 29.69 -3.76 33.92
N GLU A 15 30.50 -2.73 33.66
CA GLU A 15 30.03 -1.49 33.02
C GLU A 15 29.45 -1.78 31.64
N LEU A 16 30.13 -2.61 30.84
CA LEU A 16 29.61 -2.99 29.53
C LEU A 16 28.33 -3.83 29.66
N LEU A 17 28.26 -4.75 30.63
CA LEU A 17 27.09 -5.61 30.86
C LEU A 17 25.84 -4.81 31.24
N VAL A 18 25.97 -3.83 32.14
CA VAL A 18 24.84 -2.97 32.52
C VAL A 18 24.35 -2.14 31.33
N VAL A 19 25.26 -1.61 30.51
CA VAL A 19 24.91 -0.82 29.32
C VAL A 19 24.12 -1.64 28.30
N ILE A 20 24.61 -2.84 27.92
CA ILE A 20 23.89 -3.69 26.96
C ILE A 20 22.55 -4.18 27.53
N SER A 21 22.45 -4.35 28.86
CA SER A 21 21.20 -4.74 29.52
C SER A 21 20.15 -3.64 29.41
N ILE A 22 20.53 -2.38 29.65
CA ILE A 22 19.62 -1.23 29.50
C ILE A 22 19.22 -1.05 28.03
N ILE A 23 20.17 -1.15 27.09
CA ILE A 23 19.88 -1.08 25.65
C ILE A 23 18.92 -2.20 25.24
N GLY A 24 19.11 -3.41 25.76
CA GLY A 24 18.22 -4.55 25.50
C GLY A 24 16.79 -4.29 25.94
N ILE A 25 16.58 -3.75 27.15
CA ILE A 25 15.25 -3.42 27.67
C ILE A 25 14.58 -2.35 26.79
N LEU A 26 15.31 -1.28 26.43
CA LEU A 26 14.78 -0.22 25.58
C LEU A 26 14.43 -0.72 24.18
N ALA A 27 15.27 -1.58 23.59
CA ALA A 27 15.04 -2.14 22.26
C ALA A 27 13.75 -2.97 22.20
N VAL A 28 13.47 -3.79 23.22
CA VAL A 28 12.25 -4.63 23.28
C VAL A 28 10.98 -3.79 23.21
N ILE A 29 10.95 -2.63 23.87
CA ILE A 29 9.78 -1.73 23.87
C ILE A 29 9.70 -0.94 22.55
N ALA A 30 10.84 -0.48 22.01
CA ALA A 30 10.88 0.39 20.86
C ALA A 30 10.53 -0.30 19.52
N VAL A 31 11.01 -1.54 19.32
CA VAL A 31 10.88 -2.29 18.07
C VAL A 31 9.43 -2.46 17.59
N PRO A 32 8.45 -2.93 18.39
CA PRO A 32 7.07 -3.10 17.93
C PRO A 32 6.40 -1.77 17.56
N VAL A 33 6.69 -0.69 18.32
CA VAL A 33 6.18 0.66 18.03
C VAL A 33 6.71 1.16 16.70
N LEU A 34 8.01 0.97 16.44
CA LEU A 34 8.65 1.33 15.18
C LEU A 34 8.01 0.60 13.99
N PHE A 35 7.82 -0.73 14.09
CA PHE A 35 7.19 -1.50 13.01
C PHE A 35 5.75 -1.05 12.73
N ASN A 36 4.98 -0.72 13.77
CA ASN A 36 3.64 -0.18 13.57
C ASN A 36 3.67 1.20 12.90
N SER A 37 4.61 2.07 13.29
CA SER A 37 4.79 3.38 12.67
C SER A 37 5.13 3.28 11.18
N ILE A 38 6.05 2.38 10.81
CA ILE A 38 6.40 2.11 9.40
C ILE A 38 5.19 1.58 8.62
N LYS A 39 4.37 0.72 9.23
CA LYS A 39 3.14 0.22 8.60
C LYS A 39 2.13 1.35 8.35
N MET A 40 2.00 2.29 9.28
CA MET A 40 1.09 3.43 9.14
C MET A 40 1.61 4.46 8.12
N SER A 41 2.92 4.68 8.04
CA SER A 41 3.50 5.58 7.05
C SER A 41 3.31 5.06 5.61
N LYS A 42 3.33 3.72 5.42
CA LYS A 42 2.98 3.09 4.14
C LYS A 42 1.53 3.35 3.72
N ILE A 43 0.58 3.31 4.66
CA ILE A 43 -0.84 3.60 4.37
C ILE A 43 -1.01 5.07 4.02
N ALA A 44 -0.40 5.99 4.78
CA ALA A 44 -0.42 7.41 4.46
C ALA A 44 0.21 7.72 3.10
N LYS A 45 1.29 7.01 2.73
CA LYS A 45 1.88 7.14 1.39
C LYS A 45 0.93 6.61 0.31
N LEU A 46 0.25 5.49 0.54
CA LEU A 46 -0.74 4.95 -0.39
C LEU A 46 -1.89 5.94 -0.62
N GLU A 47 -2.39 6.59 0.43
CA GLU A 47 -3.43 7.63 0.31
C GLU A 47 -2.96 8.76 -0.62
N LYS A 48 -1.72 9.24 -0.45
CA LYS A 48 -1.13 10.29 -1.30
C LYS A 48 -0.93 9.82 -2.73
N ASP A 49 -0.48 8.58 -2.93
CA ASP A 49 -0.33 8.01 -4.27
C ASP A 49 -1.71 7.93 -4.96
N VAL A 50 -2.76 7.47 -4.27
CA VAL A 50 -4.14 7.40 -4.79
C VAL A 50 -4.64 8.77 -5.25
N ASP A 51 -4.47 9.81 -4.43
CA ASP A 51 -4.91 11.16 -4.77
C ASP A 51 -4.15 11.72 -5.98
N ALA A 52 -2.84 11.51 -6.03
CA ALA A 52 -2.02 11.97 -7.13
C ALA A 52 -2.33 11.22 -8.44
N ILE A 53 -2.54 9.89 -8.37
CA ILE A 53 -2.97 9.08 -9.51
C ILE A 53 -4.36 9.52 -9.98
N LYS A 54 -5.30 9.77 -9.07
CA LYS A 54 -6.63 10.28 -9.42
C LYS A 54 -6.53 11.60 -10.18
N GLY A 55 -5.71 12.53 -9.70
CA GLY A 55 -5.45 13.80 -10.39
C GLY A 55 -4.87 13.58 -11.80
N ALA A 56 -3.89 12.69 -11.93
CA ALA A 56 -3.30 12.34 -13.22
C ALA A 56 -4.32 11.73 -14.20
N VAL A 57 -5.20 10.83 -13.72
CA VAL A 57 -6.26 10.23 -14.55
C VAL A 57 -7.24 11.30 -15.03
N ILE A 58 -7.66 12.22 -14.16
CA ILE A 58 -8.54 13.33 -14.53
C ILE A 58 -7.89 14.20 -15.60
N GLN A 59 -6.64 14.62 -15.38
CA GLN A 59 -5.88 15.45 -16.32
C GLN A 59 -5.76 14.77 -17.69
N TYR A 60 -5.37 13.50 -17.71
CA TYR A 60 -5.23 12.72 -18.94
C TYR A 60 -6.55 12.63 -19.71
N LYS A 61 -7.66 12.38 -19.01
CA LYS A 61 -8.99 12.30 -19.63
C LYS A 61 -9.43 13.62 -20.25
N ILE A 62 -9.13 14.74 -19.60
CA ILE A 62 -9.46 16.08 -20.12
C ILE A 62 -8.70 16.35 -21.42
N GLU A 63 -7.42 16.00 -21.46
CA GLU A 63 -6.57 16.31 -22.62
C GLU A 63 -6.76 15.35 -23.80
N ASN A 64 -6.96 14.05 -23.52
CA ASN A 64 -6.95 13.02 -24.55
C ASN A 64 -8.35 12.47 -24.89
N ASN A 65 -9.38 12.89 -24.15
CA ASN A 65 -10.77 12.43 -24.29
C ASN A 65 -10.92 10.88 -24.29
N LYS A 66 -10.00 10.20 -23.61
CA LYS A 66 -9.95 8.73 -23.45
C LYS A 66 -9.43 8.38 -22.07
N ASN A 67 -9.76 7.20 -21.56
CA ASN A 67 -9.22 6.71 -20.29
C ASN A 67 -7.76 6.28 -20.47
N PRO A 68 -6.85 6.60 -19.52
CA PRO A 68 -5.46 6.15 -19.60
C PRO A 68 -5.37 4.65 -19.36
N THR A 69 -4.38 3.96 -19.92
CA THR A 69 -4.05 2.60 -19.48
C THR A 69 -2.78 2.65 -18.65
N TRP A 70 -2.73 1.83 -17.60
CA TRP A 70 -1.55 1.69 -16.77
C TRP A 70 -1.45 0.26 -16.31
N ASN A 71 -0.61 -0.50 -16.99
CA ASN A 71 -0.32 -1.90 -16.70
C ASN A 71 1.14 -2.17 -17.07
N LYS A 72 1.93 -2.64 -16.11
CA LYS A 72 3.34 -3.00 -16.32
C LYS A 72 3.55 -4.00 -17.47
N LYS A 73 2.54 -4.84 -17.75
CA LYS A 73 2.55 -5.83 -18.85
C LYS A 73 2.24 -5.23 -20.23
N ASP A 74 1.67 -4.02 -20.29
CA ASP A 74 1.34 -3.29 -21.53
C ASP A 74 2.07 -1.93 -21.58
N PRO A 75 3.38 -1.93 -21.88
CA PRO A 75 4.26 -0.78 -21.66
C PRO A 75 4.05 0.39 -22.65
N ILE A 76 3.48 0.15 -23.84
CA ILE A 76 3.39 1.16 -24.90
C ILE A 76 2.37 2.25 -24.54
N GLU A 77 1.15 1.88 -24.16
CA GLU A 77 0.13 2.85 -23.77
C GLU A 77 0.35 3.40 -22.37
N SER A 78 0.93 2.58 -21.47
CA SER A 78 1.34 3.02 -20.13
C SER A 78 2.31 4.21 -20.21
N LYS A 79 3.22 4.25 -21.20
CA LYS A 79 4.26 5.29 -21.33
C LYS A 79 3.69 6.70 -21.51
N GLU A 80 2.52 6.84 -22.13
CA GLU A 80 1.85 8.13 -22.30
C GLU A 80 1.34 8.66 -20.95
N PHE A 81 0.66 7.79 -20.19
CA PHE A 81 0.13 8.12 -18.88
C PHE A 81 1.22 8.37 -17.83
N LEU A 82 2.38 7.68 -17.94
CA LEU A 82 3.52 7.86 -17.03
C LEU A 82 3.98 9.34 -16.91
N ARG A 83 3.74 10.17 -17.93
CA ARG A 83 4.06 11.61 -17.90
C ARG A 83 3.19 12.41 -16.93
N TYR A 84 1.96 11.95 -16.68
CA TYR A 84 0.98 12.63 -15.84
C TYR A 84 1.14 12.28 -14.36
N ILE A 85 1.61 11.07 -14.06
CA ILE A 85 1.81 10.61 -12.66
C ILE A 85 3.09 11.15 -12.01
N GLY A 86 3.87 12.00 -12.70
CA GLY A 86 4.90 12.84 -12.06
C GLY A 86 5.97 12.12 -11.23
N GLY A 87 6.34 10.87 -11.59
CA GLY A 87 7.37 10.11 -10.87
C GLY A 87 6.86 9.28 -9.68
N ILE A 88 5.54 9.08 -9.55
CA ILE A 88 4.97 8.08 -8.64
C ILE A 88 5.56 6.70 -8.98
N SER A 89 5.97 5.97 -7.94
CA SER A 89 6.44 4.59 -8.05
C SER A 89 5.34 3.71 -8.65
N GLN A 90 5.68 2.83 -9.60
CA GLN A 90 4.73 1.82 -10.11
C GLN A 90 4.39 0.77 -9.05
N ASN A 91 5.24 0.61 -8.04
CA ASN A 91 5.01 -0.27 -6.90
C ASN A 91 4.29 0.45 -5.77
N SER A 92 3.30 -0.23 -5.21
CA SER A 92 2.58 0.25 -4.03
C SER A 92 3.42 0.08 -2.75
N PRO A 93 3.37 1.02 -1.80
CA PRO A 93 4.09 0.91 -0.53
C PRO A 93 3.63 -0.28 0.34
N ILE A 94 2.44 -0.84 0.07
CA ILE A 94 1.92 -2.05 0.73
C ILE A 94 2.26 -3.35 0.01
N GLY A 95 3.06 -3.31 -1.07
CA GLY A 95 3.35 -4.46 -1.94
C GLY A 95 2.43 -4.49 -3.15
N GLY A 96 2.86 -5.21 -4.20
CA GLY A 96 2.16 -5.23 -5.48
C GLY A 96 2.43 -4.03 -6.40
N ASP A 97 1.95 -4.14 -7.64
CA ASP A 97 2.05 -3.10 -8.67
C ASP A 97 0.70 -2.37 -8.81
N TYR A 98 0.75 -1.05 -9.02
CA TYR A 98 -0.42 -0.26 -9.40
C TYR A 98 -0.87 -0.60 -10.83
N LYS A 99 -2.17 -0.78 -11.01
CA LYS A 99 -2.81 -0.96 -12.31
C LYS A 99 -4.11 -0.18 -12.38
N LEU A 100 -4.50 0.30 -13.57
CA LEU A 100 -5.81 0.90 -13.77
C LEU A 100 -6.80 -0.14 -14.32
N TYR A 101 -7.96 -0.24 -13.67
CA TYR A 101 -9.04 -1.12 -14.08
C TYR A 101 -10.29 -0.32 -14.45
N TYR A 102 -10.93 -0.76 -15.54
CA TYR A 102 -12.12 -0.15 -16.12
C TYR A 102 -13.16 -1.23 -16.36
N LYS A 103 -14.39 -1.04 -15.85
CA LYS A 103 -15.49 -1.91 -16.26
C LYS A 103 -16.09 -1.42 -17.58
N SER A 104 -15.91 -2.22 -18.62
CA SER A 104 -16.61 -2.08 -19.89
C SER A 104 -17.90 -2.91 -19.89
N LYS A 105 -18.87 -2.52 -20.72
CA LYS A 105 -20.21 -3.17 -20.82
C LYS A 105 -20.15 -4.67 -21.13
N ASN A 106 -19.06 -5.15 -21.75
CA ASN A 106 -18.91 -6.53 -22.23
C ASN A 106 -17.82 -7.31 -21.49
N THR A 107 -17.26 -6.73 -20.43
CA THR A 107 -16.24 -7.41 -19.62
C THR A 107 -16.95 -7.94 -18.39
N SER A 108 -17.16 -9.25 -18.31
CA SER A 108 -17.49 -9.89 -17.03
C SER A 108 -16.42 -9.42 -16.03
N PRO A 109 -16.80 -8.90 -14.85
CA PRO A 109 -15.81 -8.76 -13.81
C PRO A 109 -15.22 -10.15 -13.61
N GLY A 110 -13.94 -10.35 -13.96
CA GLY A 110 -13.23 -11.60 -13.66
C GLY A 110 -13.02 -11.81 -12.16
N PHE A 111 -13.72 -11.05 -11.32
CA PHE A 111 -13.65 -11.06 -9.88
C PHE A 111 -14.89 -11.77 -9.37
N ILE A 112 -14.68 -12.94 -8.79
CA ILE A 112 -15.76 -13.85 -8.44
C ILE A 112 -16.49 -13.36 -7.18
N LYS A 113 -15.81 -12.63 -6.28
CA LYS A 113 -16.41 -11.96 -5.11
C LYS A 113 -15.57 -10.76 -4.69
N LEU A 114 -16.21 -9.62 -4.45
CA LEU A 114 -15.57 -8.49 -3.78
C LEU A 114 -16.04 -8.44 -2.32
N ASN A 115 -15.21 -7.87 -1.47
CA ASN A 115 -15.49 -7.63 -0.07
C ASN A 115 -15.23 -6.15 0.24
N LYS A 116 -16.14 -5.52 0.97
CA LYS A 116 -15.91 -4.20 1.57
C LYS A 116 -15.63 -4.33 3.05
N ILE A 117 -15.05 -3.29 3.65
CA ILE A 117 -14.89 -3.22 5.10
C ILE A 117 -16.06 -2.48 5.73
N ASP A 118 -16.72 -3.09 6.71
CA ASP A 118 -17.80 -2.44 7.45
C ASP A 118 -17.28 -1.51 8.56
N ASP A 119 -18.20 -0.79 9.21
CA ASP A 119 -17.90 0.11 10.34
C ASP A 119 -17.28 -0.62 11.54
N ASN A 120 -17.43 -1.94 11.62
CA ASN A 120 -16.87 -2.79 12.67
C ASN A 120 -15.50 -3.39 12.29
N GLY A 121 -15.02 -3.15 11.07
CA GLY A 121 -13.75 -3.67 10.55
C GLY A 121 -13.83 -5.10 10.00
N ASN A 122 -15.03 -5.63 9.79
CA ASN A 122 -15.25 -6.94 9.18
C ASN A 122 -15.30 -6.81 7.66
N LEU A 123 -14.84 -7.87 7.00
CA LEU A 123 -15.02 -7.99 5.55
C LEU A 123 -16.43 -8.50 5.30
N VAL A 124 -17.20 -7.73 4.54
CA VAL A 124 -18.56 -8.05 4.14
C VAL A 124 -18.56 -8.30 2.64
N THR A 125 -18.91 -9.51 2.26
CA THR A 125 -19.07 -9.89 0.85
C THR A 125 -20.20 -9.08 0.24
N ILE A 126 -19.94 -8.61 -0.97
CA ILE A 126 -20.86 -7.79 -1.74
C ILE A 126 -21.18 -8.55 -3.03
N ASP A 127 -22.42 -9.01 -3.13
CA ASP A 127 -22.95 -9.63 -4.34
C ASP A 127 -23.25 -8.53 -5.39
N GLU A 128 -22.63 -8.68 -6.56
CA GLU A 128 -22.88 -7.99 -7.85
C GLU A 128 -22.87 -6.43 -7.94
N ASP A 129 -22.24 -5.93 -9.02
CA ASP A 129 -22.39 -4.59 -9.61
C ASP A 129 -22.00 -3.30 -8.86
N ILE A 130 -21.23 -3.36 -7.77
CA ILE A 130 -20.63 -2.13 -7.21
C ILE A 130 -19.68 -1.44 -8.18
N ILE A 131 -19.00 -2.22 -9.01
CA ILE A 131 -18.27 -1.71 -10.15
C ILE A 131 -19.31 -1.33 -11.21
N LYS A 132 -19.61 -0.03 -11.34
CA LYS A 132 -20.52 0.45 -12.38
C LYS A 132 -19.76 0.65 -13.68
N THR A 133 -20.43 0.48 -14.81
CA THR A 133 -19.84 0.83 -16.11
C THR A 133 -19.42 2.30 -16.10
N GLY A 134 -18.16 2.57 -16.43
CA GLY A 134 -17.61 3.92 -16.45
C GLY A 134 -16.83 4.33 -15.19
N ASP A 135 -16.96 3.57 -14.10
CA ASP A 135 -16.14 3.75 -12.90
C ASP A 135 -14.68 3.36 -13.19
N ILE A 136 -13.75 4.05 -12.53
CA ILE A 136 -12.31 3.81 -12.66
C ILE A 136 -11.75 3.40 -11.31
N TYR A 137 -11.00 2.30 -11.31
CA TYR A 137 -10.38 1.74 -10.13
C TYR A 137 -8.86 1.74 -10.25
N LEU A 138 -8.19 2.14 -9.19
CA LEU A 138 -6.80 1.78 -8.95
C LEU A 138 -6.77 0.39 -8.34
N MET A 139 -6.22 -0.56 -9.07
CA MET A 139 -5.99 -1.93 -8.64
C MET A 139 -4.57 -2.08 -8.11
N ILE A 140 -4.41 -2.79 -7.00
CA ILE A 140 -3.12 -3.20 -6.44
C ILE A 140 -3.15 -4.71 -6.39
N GLU A 141 -2.42 -5.32 -7.31
CA GLU A 141 -2.33 -6.77 -7.44
C GLU A 141 -1.01 -7.24 -6.86
N SER A 142 -1.07 -8.28 -6.03
CA SER A 142 0.09 -8.82 -5.29
C SER A 142 1.30 -9.11 -6.18
N GLY A 143 1.11 -9.48 -7.45
CA GLY A 143 2.23 -9.92 -8.30
C GLY A 143 3.00 -11.03 -7.60
N ASP A 144 4.34 -10.90 -7.50
CA ASP A 144 5.22 -11.83 -6.80
C ASP A 144 5.33 -11.59 -5.28
N SER A 145 4.56 -10.66 -4.71
CA SER A 145 4.68 -10.24 -3.31
C SER A 145 3.34 -10.08 -2.60
N ASP A 146 3.15 -10.69 -1.43
CA ASP A 146 1.92 -10.52 -0.64
C ASP A 146 1.60 -9.05 -0.36
N LEU A 147 0.32 -8.68 -0.50
CA LEU A 147 -0.19 -7.41 0.00
C LEU A 147 -0.10 -7.37 1.53
N LYS A 148 0.73 -6.47 2.06
CA LYS A 148 0.98 -6.31 3.50
C LYS A 148 0.03 -5.27 4.09
N ILE A 149 -1.25 -5.61 4.20
CA ILE A 149 -2.29 -4.75 4.78
C ILE A 149 -3.17 -5.52 5.78
N THR A 150 -3.45 -4.91 6.93
CA THR A 150 -4.36 -5.46 7.95
C THR A 150 -5.77 -4.89 7.82
N LYS A 151 -6.78 -5.57 8.38
CA LYS A 151 -8.18 -5.09 8.40
C LYS A 151 -8.32 -3.68 8.97
N LYS A 152 -7.63 -3.37 10.08
CA LYS A 152 -7.64 -2.03 10.69
C LYS A 152 -7.07 -0.96 9.76
N GLN A 153 -6.01 -1.29 9.02
CA GLN A 153 -5.42 -0.37 8.05
C GLN A 153 -6.32 -0.18 6.83
N LEU A 154 -6.98 -1.24 6.38
CA LEU A 154 -7.98 -1.18 5.30
C LEU A 154 -9.16 -0.28 5.68
N GLN A 155 -9.65 -0.41 6.92
CA GLN A 155 -10.74 0.41 7.45
C GLN A 155 -10.34 1.89 7.50
N LYS A 156 -9.13 2.16 8.00
CA LYS A 156 -8.58 3.52 8.04
C LYS A 156 -8.48 4.09 6.61
N LEU A 157 -7.91 3.34 5.69
CA LEU A 157 -7.75 3.74 4.28
C LEU A 157 -9.12 4.06 3.65
N ASP A 158 -10.12 3.21 3.83
CA ASP A 158 -11.46 3.45 3.29
C ASP A 158 -12.09 4.72 3.87
N LYS A 159 -11.97 4.91 5.20
CA LYS A 159 -12.46 6.11 5.88
C LYS A 159 -11.76 7.37 5.36
N ASP A 160 -10.44 7.35 5.24
CA ASP A 160 -9.64 8.52 4.86
C ASP A 160 -9.84 8.88 3.38
N LEU A 161 -10.15 7.91 2.53
CA LEU A 161 -10.50 8.14 1.12
C LEU A 161 -11.95 8.57 0.90
N GLY A 162 -12.85 8.45 1.88
CA GLY A 162 -14.23 8.96 1.78
C GLY A 162 -15.34 7.91 1.87
N LYS A 163 -15.07 6.75 2.48
CA LYS A 163 -15.97 5.61 2.69
C LYS A 163 -16.47 4.94 1.41
N ASP A 164 -16.63 3.61 1.45
CA ASP A 164 -17.16 2.80 0.34
C ASP A 164 -16.36 3.00 -0.97
N ARG A 165 -15.04 3.17 -0.86
CA ARG A 165 -14.14 3.32 -2.02
C ARG A 165 -13.14 2.18 -2.14
N VAL A 166 -12.93 1.43 -1.06
CA VAL A 166 -11.92 0.37 -0.99
C VAL A 166 -12.59 -1.00 -0.93
N TYR A 167 -12.18 -1.86 -1.87
CA TYR A 167 -12.72 -3.20 -2.04
C TYR A 167 -11.57 -4.20 -2.13
N VAL A 168 -11.76 -5.40 -1.58
CA VAL A 168 -10.79 -6.49 -1.62
C VAL A 168 -11.42 -7.67 -2.33
N SER A 169 -10.77 -8.22 -3.35
CA SER A 169 -11.28 -9.44 -3.98
C SER A 169 -11.00 -10.67 -3.13
N GLU A 170 -12.00 -11.52 -2.98
CA GLU A 170 -11.76 -12.91 -2.58
C GLU A 170 -11.34 -13.70 -3.82
N LYS A 171 -10.08 -14.15 -3.82
CA LYS A 171 -9.52 -15.29 -4.56
C LYS A 171 -10.03 -15.51 -6.01
N SER A 172 -9.14 -15.31 -6.98
CA SER A 172 -9.25 -16.01 -8.28
C SER A 172 -8.89 -17.49 -8.05
N LEU A 173 -9.57 -18.40 -8.75
CA LEU A 173 -9.61 -19.85 -8.47
C LEU A 173 -8.26 -20.59 -8.40
N ASP A 174 -7.13 -19.99 -8.80
CA ASP A 174 -5.85 -20.69 -8.91
C ASP A 174 -4.67 -20.11 -8.09
N ASP A 175 -4.78 -18.94 -7.45
CA ASP A 175 -3.65 -18.35 -6.69
C ASP A 175 -4.12 -17.57 -5.44
N GLU A 176 -3.41 -17.72 -4.32
CA GLU A 176 -3.71 -17.12 -3.00
C GLU A 176 -3.55 -15.58 -2.92
N ASN A 177 -3.50 -14.90 -4.06
CA ASN A 177 -3.17 -13.49 -4.13
C ASN A 177 -4.40 -12.60 -3.91
N LEU A 178 -4.37 -11.81 -2.84
CA LEU A 178 -5.33 -10.73 -2.59
C LEU A 178 -5.14 -9.61 -3.63
N ILE A 179 -6.25 -9.02 -4.09
CA ILE A 179 -6.24 -7.83 -4.94
C ILE A 179 -7.05 -6.74 -4.27
N LEU A 180 -6.45 -5.55 -4.18
CA LEU A 180 -7.11 -4.35 -3.66
C LEU A 180 -7.62 -3.50 -4.82
N PHE A 181 -8.85 -3.03 -4.72
CA PHE A 181 -9.48 -2.09 -5.65
C PHE A 181 -9.83 -0.81 -4.89
N ILE A 182 -9.41 0.32 -5.43
CA ILE A 182 -9.72 1.64 -4.88
C ILE A 182 -10.42 2.44 -5.96
N LYS A 183 -11.70 2.77 -5.76
CA LYS A 183 -12.46 3.61 -6.68
C LYS A 183 -11.88 5.03 -6.70
N ILE A 184 -11.45 5.52 -7.86
CA ILE A 184 -10.89 6.86 -8.02
C ILE A 184 -11.81 7.83 -8.76
N LEU A 185 -12.63 7.32 -9.69
CA LEU A 185 -13.66 8.07 -10.43
C LEU A 185 -14.95 7.25 -10.54
#